data_AF-A0A542AK70-F1
#
_entry.id   AF-A0A542AK70-F1
#
_cell.length_a   1.000
_cell.length_b   1.000
_cell.length_c   1.000
_cell.angle_alpha   90.00
_cell.angle_beta   90.00
_cell.angle_gamma   90.00
#
_symmetry.space_group_name_H-M   'P 1'
#
loop_
_entity.id
_entity.type
_entity.pdbx_description
1 polymer ?
#
loop_
_entity_poly.entity_id
_entity_poly.type
_entity_poly.pdbx_seq_one_letter_code
_entity_poly.pdbx_strand_id
1 'polypeptide(L)' 'MTSIGTVTTVQANQYRVNIGGSLSAPITCLTGAFRFQVDAEGVIQQLPPSVGDRVLCWFPGEAYCDGYIVGITEESL' A
#
# COMPACT_ATOMS: atom_id res chain seq x y z
N MET A 1 3.03 -15.06 -0.63
CA MET A 1 1.65 -14.97 -0.13
C MET A 1 1.13 -13.57 -0.41
N THR A 2 -0.14 -13.43 -0.76
CA THR A 2 -0.80 -12.12 -0.92
C THR A 2 -1.74 -11.86 0.25
N SER A 3 -1.74 -10.63 0.78
CA SER A 3 -2.57 -10.23 1.91
C SER A 3 -3.08 -8.82 1.72
N ILE A 4 -4.30 -8.54 2.17
CA ILE A 4 -4.84 -7.19 2.23
C ILE A 4 -4.61 -6.64 3.63
N GLY A 5 -4.16 -5.40 3.72
CA GLY A 5 -3.97 -4.71 5.00
C GLY A 5 -4.18 -3.21 4.87
N THR A 6 -4.04 -2.52 5.99
CA THR A 6 -4.19 -1.05 6.07
C THR A 6 -2.84 -0.41 6.34
N VAL A 7 -2.48 0.60 5.55
CA VAL A 7 -1.24 1.38 5.78
C VAL A 7 -1.37 2.14 7.09
N THR A 8 -0.42 1.93 8.01
CA THR A 8 -0.40 2.61 9.32
C THR A 8 0.68 3.68 9.39
N THR A 9 1.74 3.58 8.58
CA THR A 9 2.88 4.50 8.63
C THR A 9 3.48 4.64 7.24
N VAL A 10 3.85 5.87 6.89
CA VAL A 10 4.62 6.20 5.69
C VAL A 10 5.81 7.07 6.10
N GLN A 11 7.03 6.61 5.84
CA GLN A 11 8.25 7.36 6.13
C GLN A 11 9.33 7.02 5.09
N ALA A 12 9.86 8.03 4.40
CA ALA A 12 10.93 7.87 3.42
C ALA A 12 10.68 6.75 2.38
N ASN A 13 9.47 6.70 1.80
CA ASN A 13 9.01 5.67 0.86
C ASN A 13 8.98 4.23 1.42
N GLN A 14 8.98 4.10 2.74
CA GLN A 14 8.71 2.84 3.42
C GLN A 14 7.36 2.90 4.12
N TYR A 15 6.70 1.75 4.11
CA TYR A 15 5.32 1.57 4.53
C TYR A 15 5.28 0.52 5.62
N ARG A 16 4.49 0.76 6.65
CA ARG A 16 4.04 -0.31 7.55
C ARG A 16 2.57 -0.57 7.33
N VAL A 17 2.21 -1.85 7.28
CA VAL A 17 0.86 -2.30 6.98
C VAL A 17 0.39 -3.20 8.11
N ASN A 18 -0.81 -2.92 8.63
CA ASN A 18 -1.49 -3.81 9.55
C ASN A 18 -2.28 -4.86 8.76
N ILE A 19 -1.96 -6.13 8.96
CA ILE A 19 -2.53 -7.28 8.29
C ILE A 19 -3.22 -8.14 9.35
N GLY A 20 -4.55 -8.00 9.47
CA GLY A 20 -5.34 -8.80 10.42
C GLY A 20 -4.88 -8.68 11.88
N GLY A 21 -4.34 -7.54 12.29
CA GLY A 21 -3.81 -7.30 13.64
C GLY A 21 -2.30 -7.48 13.77
N SER A 22 -1.62 -8.01 12.74
CA SER A 22 -0.16 -8.13 12.70
C SER A 22 0.47 -6.95 11.95
N LEU A 23 1.44 -6.28 12.55
CA LEU A 23 2.15 -5.17 11.92
C LEU A 23 3.35 -5.67 11.12
N SER A 24 3.46 -5.28 9.85
CA SER A 24 4.61 -5.63 9.02
C SER A 24 5.89 -4.90 9.44
N ALA A 25 7.04 -5.44 9.02
CA ALA A 25 8.26 -4.64 8.90
C ALA A 25 8.04 -3.48 7.89
N PRO A 26 8.91 -2.45 7.89
CA PRO A 26 8.91 -1.45 6.83
C PRO A 26 9.13 -2.13 5.46
N ILE A 27 8.17 -1.99 4.57
CA ILE A 27 8.18 -2.54 3.20
C ILE A 27 8.12 -1.43 2.17
N THR A 28 8.51 -1.72 0.94
CA THR A 28 8.46 -0.75 -0.16
C THR A 28 7.17 -0.89 -0.98
N CYS A 29 6.89 0.09 -1.82
CA CYS A 29 5.79 0.06 -2.77
C CYS A 29 6.35 -0.13 -4.17
N LEU A 30 5.74 -1.02 -4.97
CA LEU A 30 6.09 -1.14 -6.37
C LEU A 30 5.74 0.15 -7.11
N THR A 31 6.51 0.45 -8.15
CA THR A 31 6.36 1.68 -8.93
C THR A 31 4.99 1.84 -9.56
N GLY A 32 4.24 0.75 -9.78
CA GLY A 32 2.88 0.75 -10.35
C GLY A 32 1.75 0.83 -9.32
N ALA A 33 2.04 0.79 -8.02
CA ALA A 33 1.03 0.71 -6.97
C ALA A 33 0.67 2.12 -6.45
N PHE A 34 -0.06 2.87 -7.27
CA PHE A 34 -0.48 4.24 -6.96
C PHE A 34 -1.89 4.50 -7.49
N ARG A 35 -2.56 5.52 -6.95
CA ARG A 35 -3.86 6.00 -7.40
C ARG A 35 -3.64 7.09 -8.44
N PHE A 36 -4.30 6.99 -9.58
CA PHE A 36 -4.38 8.10 -10.51
C PHE A 36 -5.52 9.03 -10.09
N GLN A 37 -5.21 10.32 -9.96
CA GLN A 37 -6.22 11.35 -9.78
C GLN A 37 -6.08 12.37 -10.91
N VAL A 38 -7.20 12.80 -11.46
CA VAL A 38 -7.25 13.89 -12.44
C VAL A 38 -7.82 15.11 -11.72
N ASP A 39 -7.11 16.23 -11.77
CA ASP A 39 -7.62 17.49 -11.22
C ASP A 39 -8.60 18.18 -12.17
N ALA A 40 -9.14 19.33 -11.76
CA ALA A 40 -10.16 20.06 -12.53
C ALA A 40 -9.60 20.62 -13.85
N GLU A 41 -8.29 20.81 -13.92
CA GLU A 41 -7.54 21.30 -15.07
C GLU A 41 -7.11 20.18 -16.03
N GLY A 42 -7.38 18.92 -15.68
CA GLY A 42 -7.08 17.75 -16.51
C GLY A 42 -5.66 17.20 -16.34
N VAL A 43 -4.92 17.62 -15.30
CA VAL A 43 -3.59 17.10 -15.00
C VAL A 43 -3.71 15.77 -14.25
N ILE A 44 -2.97 14.77 -14.74
CA ILE A 44 -2.90 13.44 -14.13
C ILE A 44 -1.84 13.46 -13.02
N GLN A 45 -2.27 13.16 -11.80
CA GLN A 45 -1.43 13.02 -10.62
C GLN A 45 -1.34 11.54 -10.21
N GLN A 46 -0.14 11.09 -9.84
CA GLN A 46 0.09 9.76 -9.28
C GLN A 46 0.25 9.91 -7.76
N LEU A 47 -0.70 9.34 -7.02
CA LEU A 47 -0.72 9.39 -5.56
C LEU A 47 -0.26 8.05 -4.99
N PRO A 48 0.88 8.01 -4.28
CA PRO A 48 1.32 6.78 -3.63
C PRO A 48 0.35 6.38 -2.49
N PRO A 49 0.46 5.15 -1.97
CA PRO A 49 -0.33 4.73 -0.82
C PRO A 49 -0.14 5.69 0.37
N SER A 50 -1.22 5.99 1.08
CA SER A 50 -1.26 6.89 2.21
C SER A 50 -1.74 6.17 3.47
N VAL A 51 -1.46 6.74 4.64
CA VAL A 51 -1.96 6.19 5.92
C VAL A 51 -3.49 6.09 5.87
N GLY A 52 -4.03 4.92 6.22
CA GLY A 52 -5.45 4.60 6.15
C GLY A 52 -5.87 3.90 4.85
N ASP A 53 -5.08 3.95 3.78
CA ASP A 53 -5.40 3.21 2.56
C ASP A 53 -5.37 1.70 2.83
N ARG A 54 -6.34 0.99 2.23
CA ARG A 54 -6.30 -0.46 2.12
C ARG A 54 -5.43 -0.83 0.91
N VAL A 55 -4.49 -1.73 1.12
CA VAL A 55 -3.49 -2.11 0.12
C VAL A 55 -3.40 -3.62 -0.03
N LEU A 56 -3.09 -4.06 -1.25
CA LEU A 56 -2.68 -5.43 -1.54
C LEU A 56 -1.16 -5.52 -1.40
N CYS A 57 -0.73 -6.44 -0.55
CA CYS A 57 0.68 -6.70 -0.29
C CYS A 57 1.06 -8.11 -0.75
N TRP A 58 2.32 -8.27 -1.16
CA TRP A 58 2.95 -9.57 -1.37
C TRP A 58 4.09 -9.75 -0.37
N PHE A 59 4.16 -10.93 0.26
CA PHE A 59 5.20 -11.34 1.21
C PHE A 59 5.82 -12.68 0.81
N PRO A 60 7.15 -12.86 0.93
CA PRO A 60 7.79 -14.17 0.84
C PRO A 60 7.58 -14.94 2.16
N GLY A 61 6.45 -15.63 2.26
CA GLY A 61 6.05 -16.37 3.47
C GLY A 61 5.08 -15.58 4.36
N GLU A 62 4.94 -16.01 5.62
CA GLU A 62 3.90 -15.54 6.56
C GLU A 62 4.43 -14.62 7.68
N ALA A 63 5.74 -14.42 7.75
CA ALA A 63 6.37 -13.66 8.84
C ALA A 63 6.24 -12.13 8.73
N TYR A 64 5.71 -11.61 7.61
CA TYR A 64 5.53 -10.18 7.31
C TYR A 64 6.79 -9.30 7.51
N CYS A 65 7.98 -9.90 7.44
CA CYS A 65 9.26 -9.25 7.73
C CYS A 65 9.95 -8.68 6.47
N ASP A 66 9.52 -9.08 5.29
CA ASP A 66 9.98 -8.59 3.98
C ASP A 66 8.79 -8.64 3.03
N GLY A 67 8.65 -7.69 2.10
CA GLY A 67 7.50 -7.65 1.20
C GLY A 67 7.37 -6.34 0.41
N TYR A 68 6.28 -6.27 -0.36
CA TYR A 68 5.99 -5.15 -1.24
C TYR A 68 4.49 -4.84 -1.21
N ILE A 69 4.14 -3.55 -1.22
CA ILE A 69 2.81 -3.10 -1.65
C ILE A 69 2.77 -3.22 -3.18
N VAL A 70 1.78 -3.96 -3.69
CA VAL A 70 1.61 -4.23 -5.11
C VAL A 70 0.36 -3.57 -5.70
N GLY A 71 -0.50 -2.99 -4.86
CA GLY A 71 -1.65 -2.19 -5.31
C GLY A 71 -2.41 -1.55 -4.15
N ILE A 72 -3.23 -0.55 -4.48
CA ILE A 72 -4.19 0.07 -3.58
C ILE A 72 -5.57 -0.52 -3.89
N THR A 73 -6.31 -0.97 -2.88
CA THR A 73 -7.64 -1.57 -3.06
C THR A 73 -8.72 -0.54 -2.72
N GLU A 74 -9.70 -0.40 -3.59
CA GLU A 74 -10.92 0.37 -3.29
C GLU A 74 -11.99 -0.58 -2.73
N GLU A 75 -12.74 -0.13 -1.72
CA GLU A 75 -13.94 -0.85 -1.32
C GLU A 75 -14.98 -0.66 -2.42
N SER A 76 -15.48 -1.76 -2.97
CA SER A 76 -16.66 -1.71 -3.83
C SER A 76 -17.83 -1.31 -2.94
N LEU A 77 -18.35 -0.10 -3.16
CA LEU A 77 -19.59 0.40 -2.54
C LEU A 77 -20.78 -0.50 -2.92
#